data_AF-A0A6C0B0S7-F1
#
_entry.id   AF-A0A6C0B0S7-F1
#
_cell.length_a   1.000
_cell.length_b   1.000
_cell.length_c   1.000
_cell.angle_alpha   90.00
_cell.angle_beta   90.00
_cell.angle_gamma   90.00
#
_symmetry.space_group_name_H-M   'P 1'
#
loop_
_entity.id
_entity.type
_entity.pdbx_description
1 polymer ?
#
loop_
_entity_poly.entity_id
_entity_poly.type
_entity_poly.pdbx_seq_one_letter_code
_entity_poly.pdbx_strand_id
1 'polypeptide(L)'
;MKMKLNMYNIKKCFMKHKYFILYVILLTLFFVFLLPRFREGLANASIGEYSYLAPIPSGNTWDQSTMDKFAKKYNEVNNKTGGQMLDGNSKSLQGYISSSLSVEVDYFIDNGKWPYCGYVSTYVEKHPEALSPFHDSSGNVMTPTSLQKMWPNRVAYQQLISKTEKNITPPPVSYKIFMGTANLPSNSSSPSSSPATSSSSLSSSSPSTSSLSDTNYQQLMSLCKNIMGNQK
;
A
#
# COMPACT_ATOMS: atom_id res chain seq x y z
N MET A 1 34.41 -38.08 -11.93
CA MET A 1 34.59 -38.45 -10.51
C MET A 1 33.20 -38.54 -9.87
N LYS A 2 32.68 -39.76 -9.59
CA LYS A 2 31.33 -39.96 -9.00
C LYS A 2 31.48 -40.14 -7.48
N MET A 3 31.02 -39.16 -6.69
CA MET A 3 30.90 -39.33 -5.24
C MET A 3 29.80 -40.34 -4.93
N LYS A 4 30.17 -41.52 -4.43
CA LYS A 4 29.23 -42.49 -3.86
C LYS A 4 28.81 -41.99 -2.48
N LEU A 5 27.64 -41.35 -2.39
CA LEU A 5 27.03 -40.99 -1.12
C LEU A 5 26.73 -42.28 -0.33
N ASN A 6 27.30 -42.40 0.86
CA ASN A 6 27.17 -43.60 1.69
C ASN A 6 25.78 -43.64 2.37
N MET A 7 24.82 -44.25 1.68
CA MET A 7 23.40 -44.28 2.10
C MET A 7 23.15 -44.87 3.50
N TYR A 8 24.07 -45.69 4.01
CA TYR A 8 23.92 -46.35 5.31
C TYR A 8 23.96 -45.36 6.49
N ASN A 9 24.89 -44.41 6.46
CA ASN A 9 25.05 -43.43 7.54
C ASN A 9 23.88 -42.43 7.59
N ILE A 10 23.30 -42.14 6.44
CA ILE A 10 22.15 -41.24 6.33
C ILE A 10 20.92 -41.89 6.96
N LYS A 11 20.61 -43.16 6.64
CA LYS A 11 19.48 -43.88 7.24
C LYS A 11 19.57 -43.96 8.76
N LYS A 12 20.76 -44.20 9.31
CA LYS A 12 20.98 -44.27 10.76
C LYS A 12 20.76 -42.91 11.45
N CYS A 13 21.18 -41.82 10.81
CA CYS A 13 20.94 -40.46 11.29
C CYS A 13 19.44 -40.11 11.31
N PHE A 14 18.73 -40.40 10.21
CA PHE A 14 17.27 -40.19 10.12
C PHE A 14 16.50 -40.97 11.19
N MET A 15 16.86 -42.23 11.44
CA MET A 15 16.20 -43.03 12.46
C MET A 15 16.45 -42.51 13.88
N LYS A 16 17.66 -42.02 14.17
CA LYS A 16 18.02 -41.48 15.49
C LYS A 16 17.28 -40.17 15.80
N HIS A 17 17.05 -39.34 14.78
CA HIS A 17 16.44 -38.02 14.94
C HIS A 17 15.03 -37.92 14.33
N LYS A 18 14.35 -39.05 14.14
CA LYS A 18 13.05 -39.13 13.43
C LYS A 18 12.00 -38.18 13.98
N TYR A 19 11.93 -38.01 15.31
CA TYR A 19 10.97 -37.10 15.95
C TYR A 19 11.31 -35.62 15.74
N PHE A 20 12.60 -35.28 15.73
CA PHE A 20 13.06 -33.92 15.45
C PHE A 20 12.78 -33.54 14.00
N ILE A 21 13.08 -34.44 13.05
CA ILE A 21 12.79 -34.22 11.62
C ILE A 21 11.28 -34.11 11.39
N LEU A 22 10.49 -34.98 12.01
CA LEU A 22 9.03 -34.92 11.94
C LEU A 22 8.49 -33.60 12.52
N TYR A 23 9.04 -33.14 13.65
CA TYR A 23 8.69 -31.86 14.25
C TYR A 23 9.02 -30.69 13.32
N VAL A 24 10.20 -30.66 12.70
CA VAL A 24 10.57 -29.60 11.74
C VAL A 24 9.65 -29.61 10.52
N ILE A 25 9.29 -30.79 9.99
CA ILE A 25 8.36 -30.90 8.86
C ILE A 25 6.97 -30.40 9.26
N LEU A 26 6.44 -30.82 10.41
CA LEU A 26 5.14 -30.36 10.90
C LEU A 26 5.13 -28.87 11.19
N LEU A 27 6.21 -28.32 11.75
CA LEU A 27 6.38 -26.89 11.93
C LEU A 27 6.36 -26.20 10.56
N THR A 28 7.13 -26.67 9.59
CA THR A 28 7.16 -26.08 8.24
C THR A 28 5.79 -26.11 7.57
N LEU A 29 5.06 -27.23 7.68
CA LEU A 29 3.70 -27.35 7.17
C LEU A 29 2.72 -26.42 7.92
N PHE A 30 2.87 -26.26 9.24
CA PHE A 30 2.11 -25.29 10.03
C PHE A 30 2.37 -23.86 9.51
N PHE A 31 3.62 -23.50 9.24
CA PHE A 31 3.98 -22.19 8.66
C PHE A 31 3.54 -22.01 7.20
N VAL A 32 3.37 -23.09 6.43
CA VAL A 32 2.94 -23.02 5.01
C VAL A 32 1.41 -23.02 4.87
N PHE A 33 0.70 -23.76 5.72
CA PHE A 33 -0.75 -23.99 5.59
C PHE A 33 -1.59 -23.23 6.61
N LEU A 34 -1.10 -23.03 7.84
CA LEU A 34 -1.87 -22.40 8.92
C LEU A 34 -1.50 -20.94 9.17
N LEU A 35 -0.35 -20.50 8.67
CA LEU A 35 -0.07 -19.09 8.53
C LEU A 35 -0.56 -18.66 7.14
N PRO A 36 -1.75 -18.02 7.04
CA PRO A 36 -2.11 -17.36 5.80
C PRO A 36 -0.95 -16.42 5.49
N ARG A 37 -0.38 -16.57 4.29
CA ARG A 37 0.67 -15.74 3.70
C ARG A 37 1.02 -14.55 4.59
N PHE A 38 2.17 -14.58 5.27
CA PHE A 38 2.80 -13.39 5.86
C PHE A 38 3.23 -12.39 4.75
N ARG A 39 2.30 -12.04 3.86
CA ARG A 39 2.35 -10.87 2.99
C ARG A 39 1.68 -9.66 3.63
N GLU A 40 1.09 -9.79 4.82
CA GLU A 40 0.34 -8.69 5.45
C GLU A 40 1.15 -7.85 6.46
N GLY A 41 2.44 -8.14 6.68
CA GLY A 41 3.22 -7.52 7.77
C GLY A 41 4.32 -6.53 7.41
N LEU A 42 4.77 -6.48 6.15
CA LEU A 42 5.92 -5.65 5.73
C LEU A 42 5.68 -4.82 4.46
N ALA A 43 4.55 -5.01 3.78
CA ALA A 43 4.13 -4.18 2.64
C ALA A 43 3.34 -2.93 3.07
N ASN A 44 2.91 -2.86 4.33
CA ASN A 44 2.37 -1.64 4.92
C ASN A 44 3.53 -0.75 5.37
N ALA A 45 4.27 -0.18 4.40
CA ALA A 45 4.76 1.17 4.64
C ALA A 45 3.51 1.95 5.07
N SER A 46 3.43 2.37 6.33
CA SER A 46 2.22 2.97 6.91
C SER A 46 1.71 4.02 5.93
N ILE A 47 0.56 3.79 5.29
CA ILE A 47 0.02 4.74 4.33
C ILE A 47 -0.12 6.06 5.10
N GLY A 48 0.71 7.04 4.74
CA GLY A 48 0.80 8.29 5.49
C GLY A 48 -0.55 9.01 5.57
N GLU A 49 -0.68 9.91 6.54
CA GLU A 49 -1.94 10.58 6.89
C GLU A 49 -2.68 11.20 5.68
N TYR A 50 -1.93 11.77 4.73
CA TYR A 50 -2.45 12.43 3.52
C TYR A 50 -2.02 11.75 2.21
N SER A 51 -1.53 10.52 2.26
CA SER A 51 -1.09 9.81 1.05
C SER A 51 -2.21 9.71 0.03
N TYR A 52 -1.86 9.84 -1.26
CA TYR A 52 -2.84 9.74 -2.35
C TYR A 52 -3.99 10.75 -2.30
N LEU A 53 -3.85 11.85 -1.55
CA LEU A 53 -4.87 12.89 -1.49
C LEU A 53 -4.66 13.98 -2.53
N ALA A 54 -3.39 14.27 -2.88
CA ALA A 54 -3.03 15.28 -3.86
C ALA A 54 -3.67 14.99 -5.24
N PRO A 55 -3.89 16.04 -6.07
CA PRO A 55 -4.42 15.89 -7.42
C PRO A 55 -3.66 14.86 -8.25
N ILE A 56 -4.39 14.19 -9.13
CA ILE A 56 -3.78 13.31 -10.13
C ILE A 56 -2.96 14.17 -11.11
N PRO A 57 -1.66 13.88 -11.31
CA PRO A 57 -0.84 14.58 -12.29
C PRO A 57 -1.43 14.50 -13.70
N SER A 58 -1.24 15.55 -14.49
CA SER A 58 -1.61 15.53 -15.90
C SER A 58 -0.82 14.43 -16.64
N GLY A 59 -1.52 13.62 -17.43
CA GLY A 59 -0.92 12.50 -18.16
C GLY A 59 -0.90 11.17 -17.41
N ASN A 60 -1.50 11.07 -16.22
CA ASN A 60 -1.73 9.78 -15.56
C ASN A 60 -2.52 8.84 -16.48
N THR A 61 -1.92 7.72 -16.82
CA THR A 61 -2.50 6.68 -17.68
C THR A 61 -2.06 5.31 -17.17
N TRP A 62 -2.85 4.29 -17.43
CA TRP A 62 -2.51 2.91 -17.12
C TRP A 62 -2.27 2.15 -18.42
N ASP A 63 -1.29 1.26 -18.44
CA ASP A 63 -1.14 0.33 -19.54
C ASP A 63 -2.30 -0.68 -19.58
N GLN A 64 -2.51 -1.30 -20.74
CA GLN A 64 -3.60 -2.26 -20.93
C GLN A 64 -3.55 -3.43 -19.94
N SER A 65 -2.36 -3.95 -19.62
CA SER A 65 -2.24 -5.07 -18.69
C SER A 65 -2.69 -4.68 -17.28
N THR A 66 -2.37 -3.46 -16.85
CA THR A 66 -2.81 -2.89 -15.57
C THR A 66 -4.33 -2.70 -15.56
N MET A 67 -4.91 -2.19 -16.64
CA MET A 67 -6.37 -2.06 -16.79
C MET A 67 -7.08 -3.43 -16.73
N ASP A 68 -6.57 -4.43 -17.44
CA ASP A 68 -7.14 -5.78 -17.46
C ASP A 68 -7.06 -6.47 -16.08
N LYS A 69 -5.92 -6.34 -15.40
CA LYS A 69 -5.73 -6.88 -14.04
C LYS A 69 -6.65 -6.19 -13.03
N PHE A 70 -6.74 -4.87 -13.11
CA PHE A 70 -7.64 -4.09 -12.26
C PHE A 70 -9.09 -4.52 -12.49
N ALA A 71 -9.56 -4.56 -13.74
CA ALA A 71 -10.92 -4.95 -14.08
C ALA A 71 -11.24 -6.36 -13.55
N LYS A 72 -10.34 -7.32 -13.74
CA LYS A 72 -10.48 -8.68 -13.20
C LYS A 72 -10.61 -8.66 -11.67
N LYS A 73 -9.69 -7.98 -10.96
CA LYS A 73 -9.71 -7.94 -9.50
C LYS A 73 -10.94 -7.21 -8.96
N TYR A 74 -11.32 -6.10 -9.58
CA TYR A 74 -12.49 -5.32 -9.21
C TYR A 74 -13.78 -6.15 -9.31
N ASN A 75 -13.94 -6.89 -10.40
CA ASN A 75 -15.09 -7.76 -10.61
C ASN A 75 -15.15 -8.90 -9.58
N GLU A 76 -14.01 -9.51 -9.26
CA GLU A 76 -13.88 -10.53 -8.21
C GLU A 76 -14.28 -9.98 -6.84
N VAL A 77 -13.71 -8.86 -6.43
CA VAL A 77 -13.93 -8.26 -5.10
C VAL A 77 -15.37 -7.77 -4.91
N ASN A 78 -15.99 -7.28 -5.99
CA ASN A 78 -17.34 -6.71 -5.97
C ASN A 78 -18.42 -7.65 -6.52
N ASN A 79 -18.10 -8.94 -6.71
CA ASN A 79 -19.00 -9.98 -7.21
C ASN A 79 -19.77 -9.57 -8.48
N LYS A 80 -19.12 -8.86 -9.40
CA LYS A 80 -19.76 -8.39 -10.65
C LYS A 80 -19.88 -9.55 -11.64
N THR A 81 -21.05 -9.66 -12.26
CA THR A 81 -21.34 -10.71 -13.26
C THR A 81 -22.08 -10.13 -14.47
N GLY A 82 -21.94 -10.80 -15.62
CA GLY A 82 -22.64 -10.43 -16.86
C GLY A 82 -22.35 -8.99 -17.30
N GLY A 83 -23.39 -8.26 -17.70
CA GLY A 83 -23.29 -6.88 -18.19
C GLY A 83 -22.84 -5.84 -17.15
N GLN A 84 -22.66 -6.22 -15.88
CA GLN A 84 -22.14 -5.35 -14.82
C GLN A 84 -20.63 -5.46 -14.63
N MET A 85 -19.97 -6.37 -15.35
CA MET A 85 -18.52 -6.53 -15.27
C MET A 85 -17.80 -5.33 -15.86
N LEU A 86 -16.78 -4.87 -15.14
CA LEU A 86 -15.82 -3.92 -15.68
C LEU A 86 -14.94 -4.64 -16.70
N ASP A 87 -14.71 -4.01 -17.85
CA ASP A 87 -13.76 -4.46 -18.86
C ASP A 87 -12.58 -3.49 -18.94
N GLY A 88 -11.40 -4.01 -19.31
CA GLY A 88 -10.16 -3.24 -19.46
C GLY A 88 -10.27 -2.11 -20.47
N ASN A 89 -11.18 -2.21 -21.45
CA ASN A 89 -11.43 -1.20 -22.47
C ASN A 89 -12.71 -0.38 -22.22
N SER A 90 -13.40 -0.61 -21.10
CA SER A 90 -14.67 0.04 -20.83
C SER A 90 -14.51 1.53 -20.50
N LYS A 91 -15.45 2.36 -20.97
CA LYS A 91 -15.53 3.79 -20.58
C LYS A 91 -15.70 3.95 -19.06
N SER A 92 -16.30 2.97 -18.40
CA SER A 92 -16.47 2.93 -16.94
C SER A 92 -15.12 2.90 -16.19
N LEU A 93 -14.05 2.41 -16.82
CA LEU A 93 -12.71 2.35 -16.23
C LEU A 93 -12.02 3.73 -16.21
N GLN A 94 -12.43 4.66 -17.07
CA GLN A 94 -11.87 6.01 -17.14
C GLN A 94 -12.07 6.80 -15.84
N GLY A 95 -13.17 6.57 -15.13
CA GLY A 95 -13.40 7.18 -13.82
C GLY A 95 -12.30 6.82 -12.82
N TYR A 96 -11.86 5.56 -12.82
CA TYR A 96 -10.78 5.08 -11.96
C TYR A 96 -9.42 5.65 -12.38
N ILE A 97 -9.11 5.65 -13.68
CA ILE A 97 -7.87 6.26 -14.21
C ILE A 97 -7.77 7.74 -13.81
N SER A 98 -8.86 8.48 -13.93
CA SER A 98 -8.89 9.91 -13.62
C SER A 98 -8.79 10.23 -12.13
N SER A 99 -8.88 9.22 -11.26
CA SER A 99 -9.02 9.40 -9.81
C SER A 99 -8.02 8.60 -8.96
N SER A 100 -7.15 7.81 -9.59
CA SER A 100 -6.12 7.01 -8.91
C SER A 100 -4.81 6.90 -9.69
N LEU A 101 -3.70 6.85 -8.95
CA LEU A 101 -2.36 6.62 -9.48
C LEU A 101 -2.12 5.13 -9.73
N SER A 102 -1.18 4.80 -10.62
CA SER A 102 -0.81 3.40 -10.89
C SER A 102 -0.43 2.62 -9.62
N VAL A 103 0.31 3.25 -8.69
CA VAL A 103 0.70 2.61 -7.42
C VAL A 103 -0.51 2.26 -6.53
N GLU A 104 -1.59 3.03 -6.58
CA GLU A 104 -2.82 2.74 -5.84
C GLU A 104 -3.56 1.54 -6.46
N VAL A 105 -3.50 1.43 -7.79
CA VAL A 105 -4.09 0.32 -8.54
C VAL A 105 -3.33 -0.97 -8.30
N ASP A 106 -1.99 -0.91 -8.31
CA ASP A 106 -1.15 -2.08 -7.99
C ASP A 106 -1.47 -2.59 -6.60
N TYR A 107 -1.59 -1.67 -5.63
CA TYR A 107 -2.04 -2.01 -4.28
C TYR A 107 -3.44 -2.65 -4.29
N PHE A 108 -4.40 -2.11 -5.04
CA PHE A 108 -5.74 -2.68 -5.14
C PHE A 108 -5.73 -4.08 -5.76
N ILE A 109 -4.95 -4.30 -6.82
CA ILE A 109 -4.84 -5.60 -7.50
C ILE A 109 -4.37 -6.67 -6.50
N ASP A 110 -3.38 -6.33 -5.68
CA ASP A 110 -2.80 -7.26 -4.71
C ASP A 110 -3.69 -7.49 -3.48
N ASN A 111 -4.41 -6.47 -3.00
CA ASN A 111 -5.10 -6.49 -1.71
C ASN A 111 -6.63 -6.53 -1.81
N GLY A 112 -7.19 -6.26 -2.98
CA GLY A 112 -8.64 -6.16 -3.21
C GLY A 112 -9.33 -5.00 -2.49
N LYS A 113 -8.57 -3.97 -2.09
CA LYS A 113 -9.08 -2.75 -1.44
C LYS A 113 -8.16 -1.57 -1.76
N TRP A 114 -8.72 -0.38 -1.86
CA TRP A 114 -7.98 0.85 -2.15
C TRP A 114 -7.13 1.28 -0.94
N PRO A 115 -5.92 1.82 -1.15
CA PRO A 115 -5.07 2.27 -0.06
C PRO A 115 -5.57 3.62 0.46
N TYR A 116 -6.37 3.60 1.52
CA TYR A 116 -6.84 4.84 2.16
C TYR A 116 -5.76 5.42 3.06
N CYS A 117 -5.63 6.74 3.03
CA CYS A 117 -4.76 7.44 3.94
C CYS A 117 -5.33 7.46 5.35
N GLY A 118 -4.47 7.74 6.34
CA GLY A 118 -4.88 7.79 7.75
C GLY A 118 -6.03 8.77 7.98
N TYR A 119 -6.03 9.92 7.29
CA TYR A 119 -7.06 10.94 7.43
C TYR A 119 -8.45 10.46 6.98
N VAL A 120 -8.55 9.91 5.75
CA VAL A 120 -9.82 9.38 5.21
C VAL A 120 -10.30 8.18 6.03
N SER A 121 -9.40 7.26 6.39
CA SER A 121 -9.75 6.08 7.19
C SER A 121 -10.34 6.48 8.55
N THR A 122 -9.65 7.39 9.27
CA THR A 122 -10.10 7.90 10.57
C THR A 122 -11.44 8.61 10.46
N TYR A 123 -11.66 9.40 9.40
CA TYR A 123 -12.93 10.10 9.20
C TYR A 123 -14.08 9.12 9.04
N VAL A 124 -13.94 8.12 8.16
CA VAL A 124 -14.99 7.13 7.88
C VAL A 124 -15.32 6.28 9.11
N GLU A 125 -14.33 5.99 9.95
CA GLU A 125 -14.53 5.27 11.22
C GLU A 125 -15.26 6.12 12.27
N LYS A 126 -14.93 7.42 12.36
CA LYS A 126 -15.54 8.34 13.35
C LYS A 126 -16.90 8.88 12.93
N HIS A 127 -17.19 8.89 11.63
CA HIS A 127 -18.40 9.46 11.05
C HIS A 127 -19.15 8.44 10.17
N PRO A 128 -19.59 7.29 10.73
CA PRO A 128 -20.31 6.28 9.96
C PRO A 128 -21.61 6.83 9.33
N GLU A 129 -22.22 7.85 9.93
CA GLU A 129 -23.40 8.54 9.42
C GLU A 129 -23.16 9.19 8.04
N ALA A 130 -21.93 9.58 7.72
CA ALA A 130 -21.58 10.14 6.41
C ALA A 130 -21.78 9.12 5.26
N LEU A 131 -21.87 7.83 5.58
CA LEU A 131 -22.11 6.77 4.60
C LEU A 131 -23.58 6.54 4.29
N SER A 132 -24.51 7.06 5.11
CA SER A 132 -25.96 6.82 4.98
C SER A 132 -26.55 7.12 3.58
N PRO A 133 -26.09 8.14 2.83
CA PRO A 133 -26.60 8.40 1.48
C PRO A 133 -26.13 7.37 0.43
N PHE A 134 -25.11 6.56 0.74
CA PHE A 134 -24.44 5.70 -0.22
C PHE A 134 -24.81 4.24 0.02
N HIS A 135 -25.17 3.54 -1.06
CA HIS A 135 -25.63 2.17 -1.00
C HIS A 135 -24.77 1.28 -1.92
N ASP A 136 -24.52 0.06 -1.48
CA ASP A 136 -23.86 -0.95 -2.30
C ASP A 136 -24.78 -1.47 -3.41
N SER A 137 -24.28 -2.38 -4.26
CA SER A 137 -25.09 -2.96 -5.35
C SER A 137 -26.26 -3.83 -4.88
N SER A 138 -26.30 -4.17 -3.60
CA SER A 138 -27.39 -4.93 -2.96
C SER A 138 -28.41 -4.00 -2.30
N GLY A 139 -28.21 -2.67 -2.37
CA GLY A 139 -29.08 -1.67 -1.77
C GLY A 139 -28.85 -1.47 -0.27
N ASN A 140 -27.79 -2.01 0.32
CA ASN A 140 -27.45 -1.79 1.73
C ASN A 140 -26.59 -0.54 1.88
N VAL A 141 -26.71 0.17 3.00
CA VAL A 141 -25.82 1.29 3.33
C VAL A 141 -24.37 0.83 3.28
N MET A 142 -23.52 1.61 2.62
CA MET A 142 -22.11 1.29 2.52
C MET A 142 -21.46 1.25 3.91
N THR A 143 -20.66 0.21 4.13
CA THR A 143 -19.72 0.11 5.26
C THR A 143 -18.36 0.65 4.86
N PRO A 144 -17.48 1.02 5.82
CA PRO A 144 -16.10 1.43 5.54
C PRO A 144 -15.37 0.41 4.65
N THR A 145 -15.57 -0.88 4.92
CA THR A 145 -14.97 -1.97 4.13
C THR A 145 -15.50 -2.02 2.70
N SER A 146 -16.81 -1.89 2.49
CA SER A 146 -17.37 -1.88 1.13
C SER A 146 -16.97 -0.62 0.35
N LEU A 147 -16.88 0.52 1.03
CA LEU A 147 -16.42 1.78 0.44
C LEU A 147 -14.99 1.62 -0.10
N GLN A 148 -14.09 1.06 0.71
CA GLN A 148 -12.69 0.83 0.33
C GLN A 148 -12.51 -0.19 -0.81
N LYS A 149 -13.50 -1.04 -1.07
CA LYS A 149 -13.52 -1.95 -2.23
C LYS A 149 -13.99 -1.28 -3.52
N MET A 150 -14.70 -0.16 -3.39
CA MET A 150 -15.36 0.50 -4.50
C MET A 150 -14.64 1.78 -4.94
N TRP A 151 -14.23 2.63 -4.01
CA TRP A 151 -13.78 3.99 -4.33
C TRP A 151 -12.31 4.21 -4.01
N PRO A 152 -11.53 4.82 -4.92
CA PRO A 152 -10.21 5.33 -4.61
C PRO A 152 -10.23 6.34 -3.47
N ASN A 153 -9.09 6.52 -2.80
CA ASN A 153 -8.93 7.44 -1.66
C ASN A 153 -9.44 8.86 -1.96
N ARG A 154 -9.12 9.41 -3.14
CA ARG A 154 -9.59 10.74 -3.58
C ARG A 154 -11.09 10.82 -3.77
N VAL A 155 -11.71 9.76 -4.30
CA VAL A 155 -13.16 9.73 -4.52
C VAL A 155 -13.86 9.69 -3.16
N ALA A 156 -13.39 8.87 -2.23
CA ALA A 156 -13.93 8.83 -0.87
C ALA A 156 -13.80 10.19 -0.17
N TYR A 157 -12.62 10.82 -0.22
CA TYR A 157 -12.44 12.15 0.33
C TYR A 157 -13.36 13.19 -0.32
N GLN A 158 -13.49 13.18 -1.64
CA GLN A 158 -14.32 14.13 -2.37
C GLN A 158 -15.80 13.99 -2.02
N GLN A 159 -16.30 12.76 -1.87
CA GLN A 159 -17.72 12.53 -1.60
C GLN A 159 -18.09 12.78 -0.14
N LEU A 160 -17.20 12.43 0.79
CA LEU A 160 -17.51 12.41 2.22
C LEU A 160 -17.03 13.66 2.97
N ILE A 161 -15.90 14.25 2.56
CA ILE A 161 -15.19 15.23 3.39
C ILE A 161 -15.11 16.60 2.72
N SER A 162 -14.71 16.66 1.44
CA SER A 162 -14.36 17.93 0.77
C SER A 162 -15.52 18.93 0.72
N LYS A 163 -16.76 18.46 0.59
CA LYS A 163 -17.96 19.30 0.56
C LYS A 163 -18.18 20.08 1.85
N THR A 164 -17.76 19.53 2.97
CA THR A 164 -17.82 20.18 4.28
C THR A 164 -16.63 21.11 4.44
N GLU A 165 -15.43 20.64 4.15
CA GLU A 165 -14.19 21.39 4.36
C GLU A 165 -14.05 22.62 3.47
N LYS A 166 -14.59 22.61 2.25
CA LYS A 166 -14.55 23.77 1.34
C LYS A 166 -15.18 25.04 1.92
N ASN A 167 -16.09 24.89 2.89
CA ASN A 167 -16.81 26.01 3.51
C ASN A 167 -16.13 26.50 4.81
N ILE A 168 -15.07 25.83 5.27
CA ILE A 168 -14.34 26.20 6.49
C ILE A 168 -13.32 27.29 6.17
N THR A 169 -13.25 28.34 7.01
CA THR A 169 -12.30 29.45 6.85
C THR A 169 -11.40 29.58 8.09
N PRO A 170 -10.06 29.44 7.95
CA PRO A 170 -9.33 29.08 6.73
C PRO A 170 -9.53 27.60 6.33
N PRO A 171 -9.37 27.23 5.05
CA PRO A 171 -9.50 25.84 4.63
C PRO A 171 -8.47 24.93 5.34
N PRO A 172 -8.87 23.70 5.72
CA PRO A 172 -7.98 22.76 6.39
C PRO A 172 -6.88 22.24 5.45
N VAL A 173 -5.84 21.65 6.03
CA VAL A 173 -4.65 21.16 5.31
C VAL A 173 -5.02 20.07 4.28
N SER A 174 -5.86 19.11 4.68
CA SER A 174 -6.47 18.09 3.81
C SER A 174 -7.04 18.67 2.53
N TYR A 175 -7.87 19.70 2.64
CA TYR A 175 -8.49 20.38 1.49
C TYR A 175 -7.47 21.10 0.61
N LYS A 176 -6.50 21.79 1.23
CA LYS A 176 -5.43 22.46 0.46
C LYS A 176 -4.57 21.46 -0.31
N ILE A 177 -4.23 20.32 0.29
CA ILE A 177 -3.51 19.22 -0.38
C ILE A 177 -4.35 18.67 -1.53
N PHE A 178 -5.63 18.35 -1.28
CA PHE A 178 -6.54 17.84 -2.31
C PHE A 178 -6.70 18.79 -3.50
N MET A 179 -6.68 20.11 -3.25
CA MET A 179 -6.73 21.14 -4.30
C MET A 179 -5.36 21.40 -4.97
N GLY A 180 -4.28 20.77 -4.50
CA GLY A 180 -2.92 20.99 -5.02
C GLY A 180 -2.31 22.33 -4.63
N THR A 181 -2.85 23.01 -3.61
CA THR A 181 -2.34 24.31 -3.12
C THR A 181 -1.42 24.18 -1.91
N ALA A 182 -1.28 22.97 -1.35
CA ALA A 182 -0.31 22.65 -0.31
C ALA A 182 0.39 21.32 -0.61
N ASN A 183 1.66 21.23 -0.21
CA ASN A 183 2.43 19.98 -0.27
C ASN A 183 2.06 19.07 0.90
N LEU A 184 2.30 17.76 0.74
CA LEU A 184 2.19 16.83 1.86
C LEU A 184 3.18 17.23 2.96
N PRO A 185 2.79 17.21 4.25
CA PRO A 185 3.71 17.42 5.35
C PRO A 185 4.88 16.42 5.25
N SER A 186 6.11 16.86 5.52
CA SER A 186 7.35 16.08 5.32
C SER A 186 7.41 14.73 6.05
N ASN A 187 6.50 14.48 6.99
CA ASN A 187 6.37 13.20 7.71
C ASN A 187 5.41 12.20 7.03
N SER A 188 4.85 12.57 5.87
CA SER A 188 3.94 11.71 5.08
C SER A 188 4.78 10.84 4.16
N SER A 189 5.21 9.68 4.63
CA SER A 189 5.86 8.66 3.82
C SER A 189 4.89 8.11 2.76
N SER A 190 4.87 8.73 1.58
CA SER A 190 4.39 8.06 0.38
C SER A 190 5.53 7.22 -0.19
N PRO A 191 5.28 5.97 -0.62
CA PRO A 191 6.29 5.17 -1.30
C PRO A 191 6.63 5.86 -2.63
N SER A 192 7.82 6.45 -2.69
CA SER A 192 8.41 6.95 -3.93
C SER A 192 8.66 5.77 -4.86
N SER A 193 7.82 5.63 -5.88
CA SER A 193 8.03 4.71 -7.01
C SER A 193 8.58 5.52 -8.18
N SER A 194 9.89 5.80 -8.14
CA SER A 194 10.61 6.29 -9.32
C SER A 194 11.07 5.09 -10.15
N PRO A 195 10.71 4.98 -11.44
CA PRO A 195 11.26 3.97 -12.32
C PRO A 195 12.72 4.30 -12.62
N ALA A 196 13.62 3.36 -12.31
CA ALA A 196 15.03 3.44 -12.69
C ALA A 196 15.14 3.38 -14.22
N THR A 197 15.24 4.55 -14.85
CA THR A 197 15.60 4.66 -16.26
C THR A 197 17.05 5.08 -16.34
N SER A 198 17.90 4.13 -16.71
CA SER A 198 19.29 4.34 -17.07
C SER A 198 19.39 5.15 -18.36
N SER A 199 19.81 6.42 -18.24
CA SER A 199 20.40 7.17 -19.34
C SER A 199 21.40 8.19 -18.80
N SER A 200 22.65 7.97 -19.17
CA SER A 200 23.79 8.85 -18.99
C SER A 200 23.61 10.19 -19.70
N SER A 201 23.74 11.29 -18.96
CA SER A 201 24.26 12.56 -19.49
C SER A 201 24.72 13.44 -18.34
N LEU A 202 26.04 13.69 -18.30
CA LEU A 202 26.67 14.71 -17.47
C LEU A 202 26.13 16.08 -17.84
N SER A 203 25.62 16.83 -16.85
CA SER A 203 25.67 18.28 -16.83
C SER A 203 25.52 18.76 -15.39
N SER A 204 26.50 19.54 -14.98
CA SER A 204 26.78 20.08 -13.66
C SER A 204 25.82 21.22 -13.25
N SER A 205 25.25 21.11 -12.05
CA SER A 205 24.92 22.26 -11.21
C SER A 205 24.68 21.80 -9.76
N SER A 206 25.29 22.53 -8.83
CA SER A 206 25.56 22.18 -7.43
C SER A 206 24.32 21.87 -6.58
N PRO A 207 24.42 20.96 -5.59
CA PRO A 207 23.37 20.76 -4.60
C PRO A 207 23.60 21.64 -3.37
N SER A 208 22.65 22.52 -3.06
CA SER A 208 22.46 23.04 -1.71
C SER A 208 21.72 21.99 -0.89
N THR A 209 22.46 21.02 -0.35
CA THR A 209 21.97 20.12 0.70
C THR A 209 21.93 20.88 2.01
N SER A 210 20.72 21.09 2.52
CA SER A 210 20.48 21.50 3.90
C SER A 210 21.18 20.53 4.85
N SER A 211 22.12 21.07 5.62
CA SER A 211 22.91 20.35 6.62
C SER A 211 22.00 19.76 7.70
N LEU A 212 22.02 18.44 7.84
CA LEU A 212 21.81 17.82 9.14
C LEU A 212 22.94 18.34 10.03
N SER A 213 22.60 19.02 11.13
CA SER A 213 23.62 19.53 12.06
C SER A 213 24.45 18.37 12.60
N ASP A 214 25.79 18.55 12.62
CA ASP A 214 26.76 17.59 13.16
C ASP A 214 26.37 17.06 14.56
N THR A 215 25.62 17.87 15.31
CA THR A 215 25.07 17.54 16.62
C THR A 215 24.18 16.29 16.62
N ASN A 216 23.32 16.11 15.60
CA ASN A 216 22.40 14.97 15.53
C ASN A 216 23.14 13.66 15.19
N TYR A 217 24.18 13.75 14.36
CA TYR A 217 25.01 12.59 14.02
C TYR A 217 25.85 12.13 15.22
N GLN A 218 26.42 13.08 15.98
CA GLN A 218 27.19 12.78 17.18
C GLN A 218 26.33 12.16 18.29
N GLN A 219 25.07 12.60 18.44
CA GLN A 219 24.13 11.99 19.40
C GLN A 219 23.78 10.54 19.04
N LEU A 220 23.58 10.24 17.75
CA LEU A 220 23.31 8.88 17.29
C LEU A 220 24.52 7.96 17.50
N MET A 221 25.72 8.46 17.16
CA MET A 221 26.98 7.72 17.38
C MET A 221 27.23 7.42 18.85
N SER A 222 26.96 8.39 19.74
CA SER A 222 27.03 8.24 21.19
C SER A 222 26.10 7.14 21.71
N LEU A 223 24.85 7.13 21.26
CA LEU A 223 23.84 6.14 21.64
C LEU A 223 24.24 4.72 21.21
N CYS A 224 24.70 4.56 19.97
CA CYS A 224 25.17 3.28 19.46
C CYS A 224 26.40 2.76 20.22
N LYS A 225 27.31 3.65 20.61
CA LYS A 225 28.52 3.29 21.37
C LYS A 225 28.19 2.86 22.81
N ASN A 226 27.19 3.49 23.44
CA ASN A 226 26.74 3.13 24.79
C ASN A 226 26.01 1.77 24.84
N ILE A 227 25.23 1.44 23.80
CA ILE A 227 24.52 0.16 23.74
C ILE A 227 25.49 -1.00 23.49
N MET A 228 26.53 -0.80 22.67
CA MET A 228 27.53 -1.84 22.40
C MET A 228 28.59 -1.98 23.50
N GLY A 229 28.81 -0.95 24.32
CA GLY A 229 29.80 -0.98 25.42
C GLY A 229 29.31 -1.64 26.72
N ASN A 230 28.00 -1.80 26.90
CA ASN A 230 27.39 -2.33 28.13
C ASN A 230 27.12 -3.84 28.11
N GLN A 231 27.73 -4.59 27.20
CA GLN A 231 27.84 -6.05 27.30
C GLN A 231 29.22 -6.46 27.82
N LYS A 232 29.42 -6.32 29.14
CA LYS A 232 30.44 -7.04 29.90
C LYS A 232 29.84 -7.52 31.22
#